data_AF-A0A4Z0EHV1-F1
#
_entry.id   AF-A0A4Z0EHV1-F1
#
_cell.length_a   1.000
_cell.length_b   1.000
_cell.length_c   1.000
_cell.angle_alpha   90.00
_cell.angle_beta   90.00
_cell.angle_gamma   90.00
#
_symmetry.space_group_name_H-M   'P 1'
#
loop_
_entity.id
_entity.type
_entity.pdbx_description
1 polymer ?
#
loop_
_entity_poly.entity_id
_entity_poly.type
_entity_poly.pdbx_seq_one_letter_code
_entity_poly.pdbx_strand_id
1 'polypeptide(L)'
;MNLLRFVMLLGALMAYCYTWGQTGRPKSQIAALATDTQVLALVRPFGWEFEQLVLGDSARSVYQPYARTAFRWQGKTWHRADLDGNGWLDLLVVGRRRDIPFVFCVLDSGNNRLRIVRNFYSALDERQPMARVVQKKGKSLLQYTSFARRRGASGELTGRRTLLLAYKGGGFIPYERQPTTHRIRSLTYTSRLYYHGQHDIQVAIDSTGLARYSYRSAATGDTTVPTKYRQQQLRPDQQAEVAELLNYVRFASCSSRYGTGNENHRPRVTLSVTYEGGLKTIHDSSGGGTLGLAQVYNWLEALATPLTGVKEN
;
A
#
# COMPACT_ATOMS: atom_id res chain seq x y z
N MET A 1 -24.99 -53.10 34.21
CA MET A 1 -24.36 -52.90 35.53
C MET A 1 -22.89 -52.61 35.34
N ASN A 2 -22.47 -51.45 35.85
CA ASN A 2 -21.12 -50.98 36.21
C ASN A 2 -20.03 -50.98 35.13
N LEU A 3 -19.64 -49.79 34.63
CA LEU A 3 -18.78 -48.75 35.24
C LEU A 3 -17.30 -49.15 35.34
N LEU A 4 -16.50 -48.29 34.71
CA LEU A 4 -15.14 -47.88 35.08
C LEU A 4 -14.01 -48.93 35.05
N ARG A 5 -13.07 -48.69 34.13
CA ARG A 5 -11.60 -48.73 34.21
C ARG A 5 -11.10 -48.84 32.76
N PHE A 6 -10.16 -48.07 32.22
CA PHE A 6 -9.22 -47.11 32.79
C PHE A 6 -8.80 -46.19 31.64
N VAL A 7 -8.80 -44.89 31.93
CA VAL A 7 -8.19 -43.85 31.10
C VAL A 7 -6.67 -43.98 31.25
N MET A 8 -5.94 -44.14 30.14
CA MET A 8 -4.54 -43.76 29.93
C MET A 8 -3.97 -44.52 28.72
N LEU A 9 -4.18 -44.01 27.50
CA LEU A 9 -3.36 -44.36 26.32
C LEU A 9 -3.64 -43.39 25.17
N LEU A 10 -3.34 -42.11 25.39
CA LEU A 10 -3.31 -41.08 24.34
C LEU A 10 -2.44 -39.92 24.83
N GLY A 11 -1.12 -40.15 24.85
CA GLY A 11 -0.18 -39.20 25.43
C GLY A 11 1.26 -39.46 25.02
N ALA A 12 1.52 -39.64 23.73
CA ALA A 12 2.89 -39.60 23.17
C ALA A 12 2.85 -39.48 21.63
N LEU A 13 2.23 -38.42 21.10
CA LEU A 13 2.33 -38.10 19.67
C LEU A 13 2.07 -36.61 19.40
N MET A 14 2.74 -35.73 20.14
CA MET A 14 2.86 -34.30 19.78
C MET A 14 4.10 -33.71 20.43
N ALA A 15 5.22 -33.74 19.71
CA ALA A 15 6.28 -32.73 19.74
C ALA A 15 7.42 -33.11 18.77
N TYR A 16 7.11 -33.36 17.50
CA TYR A 16 8.11 -33.09 16.47
C TYR A 16 8.09 -31.58 16.21
N CYS A 17 8.73 -30.84 17.12
CA CYS A 17 9.20 -29.49 16.82
C CYS A 17 10.19 -29.63 15.67
N TYR A 18 9.71 -29.43 14.45
CA TYR A 18 10.55 -29.16 13.30
C TYR A 18 11.24 -27.81 13.52
N THR A 19 12.29 -27.79 14.32
CA THR A 19 13.35 -26.79 14.22
C THR A 19 14.19 -27.17 13.00
N TRP A 20 13.67 -26.89 11.80
CA TRP A 20 14.56 -26.70 10.66
C TRP A 20 15.43 -25.50 11.01
N GLY A 21 16.70 -25.78 11.32
CA GLY A 21 17.71 -24.76 11.46
C GLY A 21 17.71 -23.87 10.23
N GLN A 22 17.64 -22.56 10.43
CA GLN A 22 17.96 -21.57 9.39
C GLN A 22 19.47 -21.52 9.13
N THR A 23 20.11 -22.67 8.94
CA THR A 23 21.49 -22.74 8.46
C THR A 23 21.44 -22.66 6.94
N GLY A 24 21.57 -21.45 6.39
CA GLY A 24 21.75 -21.24 4.95
C GLY A 24 20.94 -20.12 4.29
N ARG A 25 20.15 -19.32 5.03
CA ARG A 25 19.55 -18.13 4.42
C ARG A 25 20.65 -17.09 4.12
N PRO A 26 20.77 -16.58 2.88
CA PRO A 26 21.70 -15.49 2.58
C PRO A 26 21.45 -14.33 3.54
N LYS A 27 22.52 -13.69 4.01
CA LYS A 27 22.41 -12.59 4.97
C LYS A 27 21.71 -11.40 4.30
N SER A 28 20.56 -10.96 4.82
CA SER A 28 19.88 -9.76 4.32
C SER A 28 20.79 -8.55 4.46
N GLN A 29 20.91 -7.76 3.39
CA GLN A 29 21.65 -6.49 3.43
C GLN A 29 21.04 -5.49 4.41
N ILE A 30 19.71 -5.51 4.61
CA ILE A 30 19.02 -4.66 5.58
C ILE A 30 19.40 -5.07 7.02
N ALA A 31 19.58 -6.37 7.27
CA ALA A 31 20.03 -6.85 8.57
C ALA A 31 21.41 -6.32 8.97
N ALA A 32 22.29 -6.02 7.99
CA ALA A 32 23.64 -5.52 8.24
C ALA A 32 23.72 -3.99 8.49
N LEU A 33 22.64 -3.24 8.26
CA LEU A 33 22.65 -1.78 8.44
C LEU A 33 22.78 -1.39 9.92
N ALA A 34 23.73 -0.51 10.21
CA ALA A 34 24.02 0.02 11.53
C ALA A 34 24.04 1.55 11.58
N THR A 35 24.29 2.23 10.45
CA THR A 35 24.46 3.69 10.40
C THR A 35 23.59 4.35 9.34
N ASP A 36 23.33 5.65 9.51
CA ASP A 36 22.63 6.47 8.52
C ASP A 36 23.33 6.46 7.16
N THR A 37 24.67 6.46 7.14
CA THR A 37 25.47 6.38 5.91
C THR A 37 25.19 5.08 5.14
N GLN A 38 25.07 3.95 5.84
CA GLN A 38 24.76 2.67 5.20
C GLN A 38 23.32 2.64 4.68
N VAL A 39 22.36 3.21 5.42
CA VAL A 39 20.98 3.36 4.93
C VAL A 39 20.94 4.22 3.68
N LEU A 40 21.63 5.37 3.67
CA LEU A 40 21.69 6.26 2.52
C LEU A 40 22.35 5.58 1.31
N ALA A 41 23.43 4.83 1.52
CA ALA A 41 24.08 4.05 0.47
C ALA A 41 23.14 2.99 -0.13
N LEU A 42 22.28 2.37 0.70
CA LEU A 42 21.29 1.40 0.24
C LEU A 42 20.18 2.03 -0.61
N VAL A 43 19.66 3.20 -0.21
CA VAL A 43 18.44 3.77 -0.81
C VAL A 43 18.69 4.72 -1.98
N ARG A 44 19.86 5.36 -2.06
CA ARG A 44 20.17 6.30 -3.16
C ARG A 44 20.11 5.68 -4.57
N PRO A 45 20.54 4.42 -4.79
CA PRO A 45 20.46 3.80 -6.11
C PRO A 45 19.04 3.63 -6.67
N PHE A 46 17.99 3.72 -5.85
CA PHE A 46 16.61 3.59 -6.33
C PHE A 46 16.12 4.78 -7.16
N GLY A 47 16.87 5.90 -7.17
CA GLY A 47 16.60 7.00 -8.08
C GLY A 47 16.81 8.38 -7.48
N TRP A 48 16.66 9.38 -8.36
CA TRP A 48 16.95 10.79 -8.10
C TRP A 48 16.24 11.37 -6.86
N GLU A 49 15.09 10.82 -6.50
CA GLU A 49 14.33 11.28 -5.33
C GLU A 49 15.00 10.91 -3.99
N PHE A 50 15.86 9.90 -3.97
CA PHE A 50 16.59 9.46 -2.77
C PHE A 50 17.99 10.05 -2.68
N GLU A 51 18.54 10.60 -3.77
CA GLU A 51 19.87 11.22 -3.79
C GLU A 51 20.00 12.32 -2.73
N GLN A 52 18.96 13.14 -2.59
CA GLN A 52 18.90 14.28 -1.68
C GLN A 52 18.28 13.93 -0.32
N LEU A 53 18.16 12.64 -0.01
CA LEU A 53 17.66 12.19 1.28
C LEU A 53 18.67 12.49 2.38
N VAL A 54 18.15 13.00 3.50
CA VAL A 54 18.89 13.28 4.71
C VAL A 54 18.21 12.58 5.89
N LEU A 55 19.02 11.97 6.75
CA LEU A 55 18.62 11.22 7.95
C LEU A 55 19.20 11.87 9.22
N GLY A 56 18.91 11.29 10.38
CA GLY A 56 19.39 11.75 11.67
C GLY A 56 18.85 13.12 12.07
N ASP A 57 19.63 13.88 12.85
CA ASP A 57 19.24 15.23 13.27
C ASP A 57 19.05 16.21 12.11
N SER A 58 19.75 15.97 11.00
CA SER A 58 19.65 16.76 9.76
C SER A 58 18.36 16.47 8.97
N ALA A 59 17.57 15.47 9.36
CA ALA A 59 16.22 15.24 8.81
C ALA A 59 15.19 16.25 9.31
N ARG A 60 15.52 17.11 10.28
CA ARG A 60 14.63 18.20 10.71
C ARG A 60 14.44 19.20 9.57
N SER A 61 13.18 19.47 9.22
CA SER A 61 12.87 20.44 8.17
C SER A 61 13.22 21.86 8.61
N VAL A 62 14.03 22.55 7.79
CA VAL A 62 14.36 23.98 7.97
C VAL A 62 13.41 24.91 7.20
N TYR A 63 12.54 24.38 6.34
CA TYR A 63 11.53 25.17 5.65
C TYR A 63 10.63 25.87 6.66
N GLN A 64 10.62 27.21 6.64
CA GLN A 64 9.95 28.07 7.62
C GLN A 64 8.50 27.64 7.91
N PRO A 65 7.67 27.32 6.90
CA PRO A 65 6.33 26.80 7.16
C PRO A 65 6.32 25.50 7.99
N TYR A 66 7.32 24.63 7.88
CA TYR A 66 7.47 23.42 8.72
C TYR A 66 8.23 23.68 10.03
N ALA A 67 9.13 24.66 10.05
CA ALA A 67 9.92 25.00 11.25
C ALA A 67 9.08 25.68 12.34
N ARG A 68 8.04 26.43 11.96
CA ARG A 68 7.08 27.06 12.89
C ARG A 68 6.01 26.10 13.41
N THR A 69 5.93 24.89 12.87
CA THR A 69 5.00 23.89 13.41
C THR A 69 5.63 23.25 14.63
N ALA A 70 4.97 23.35 15.80
CA ALA A 70 5.48 22.88 17.10
C ALA A 70 5.83 21.37 17.15
N PHE A 71 5.57 20.63 16.09
CA PHE A 71 5.77 19.20 16.01
C PHE A 71 7.18 18.87 15.50
N ARG A 72 8.03 18.38 16.40
CA ARG A 72 9.42 17.96 16.12
C ARG A 72 9.52 16.44 16.23
N TRP A 73 10.05 15.77 15.21
CA TRP A 73 10.40 14.34 15.29
C TRP A 73 11.58 14.16 16.24
N GLN A 74 11.42 13.26 17.22
CA GLN A 74 12.44 12.94 18.24
C GLN A 74 12.82 11.44 18.24
N GLY A 75 12.59 10.74 17.13
CA GLY A 75 12.87 9.30 17.02
C GLY A 75 14.03 8.97 16.08
N LYS A 76 14.32 7.67 15.93
CA LYS A 76 15.24 7.18 14.90
C LYS A 76 14.65 7.44 13.51
N THR A 77 15.47 7.85 12.57
CA THR A 77 15.05 8.12 11.18
C THR A 77 14.93 6.86 10.33
N TRP A 78 15.16 5.68 10.92
CA TRP A 78 14.91 4.40 10.27
C TRP A 78 14.74 3.28 11.29
N HIS A 79 14.00 2.24 10.90
CA HIS A 79 13.71 1.07 11.71
C HIS A 79 13.70 -0.18 10.84
N ARG A 80 14.18 -1.31 11.39
CA ARG A 80 14.13 -2.61 10.72
C ARG A 80 13.02 -3.45 11.32
N ALA A 81 12.24 -4.12 10.48
CA ALA A 81 11.18 -5.04 10.90
C ALA A 81 10.70 -5.87 9.71
N ASP A 82 10.17 -7.06 9.96
CA ASP A 82 9.42 -7.84 8.97
C ASP A 82 8.02 -7.22 8.83
N LEU A 83 7.85 -6.28 7.89
CA LEU A 83 6.65 -5.47 7.68
C LEU A 83 5.65 -6.14 6.74
N ASP A 84 6.12 -6.97 5.82
CA ASP A 84 5.29 -7.75 4.90
C ASP A 84 4.98 -9.18 5.39
N GLY A 85 5.68 -9.66 6.42
CA GLY A 85 5.48 -10.97 7.04
C GLY A 85 6.14 -12.11 6.28
N ASN A 86 7.10 -11.82 5.40
CA ASN A 86 7.79 -12.82 4.57
C ASN A 86 8.99 -13.48 5.29
N GLY A 87 9.32 -13.02 6.50
CA GLY A 87 10.44 -13.52 7.31
C GLY A 87 11.81 -12.90 7.00
N TRP A 88 11.87 -11.87 6.15
CA TRP A 88 13.02 -11.01 5.91
C TRP A 88 12.86 -9.67 6.64
N LEU A 89 13.96 -8.98 6.90
CA LEU A 89 13.90 -7.65 7.52
C LEU A 89 13.72 -6.60 6.44
N ASP A 90 12.64 -5.85 6.55
CA ASP A 90 12.39 -4.63 5.79
C ASP A 90 12.94 -3.41 6.52
N LEU A 91 12.96 -2.27 5.83
CA LEU A 91 13.43 -1.00 6.33
C LEU A 91 12.35 0.06 6.23
N LEU A 92 11.88 0.59 7.34
CA LEU A 92 11.17 1.86 7.40
C LEU A 92 12.19 3.00 7.41
N VAL A 93 11.98 4.04 6.61
CA VAL A 93 12.78 5.27 6.58
C VAL A 93 11.88 6.48 6.78
N VAL A 94 12.29 7.36 7.70
CA VAL A 94 11.69 8.67 7.99
C VAL A 94 12.79 9.70 7.86
N GLY A 95 12.82 10.42 6.76
CA GLY A 95 13.86 11.38 6.45
C GLY A 95 13.31 12.68 5.89
N ARG A 96 14.21 13.42 5.28
CA ARG A 96 13.89 14.68 4.60
C ARG A 96 14.55 14.69 3.23
N ARG A 97 13.79 15.10 2.22
CA ARG A 97 14.30 15.37 0.88
C ARG A 97 14.23 16.87 0.63
N ARG A 98 15.39 17.54 0.46
CA ARG A 98 15.48 19.01 0.56
C ARG A 98 14.84 19.45 1.86
N ASP A 99 13.73 20.18 1.84
CA ASP A 99 13.00 20.57 3.05
C ASP A 99 11.62 19.92 3.21
N ILE A 100 11.40 18.81 2.52
CA ILE A 100 10.12 18.11 2.54
C ILE A 100 10.31 16.82 3.35
N PRO A 101 9.57 16.64 4.46
CA PRO A 101 9.58 15.38 5.19
C PRO A 101 9.11 14.24 4.28
N PHE A 102 9.78 13.11 4.38
CA PHE A 102 9.67 12.02 3.41
C PHE A 102 9.70 10.68 4.15
N VAL A 103 8.70 9.84 3.90
CA VAL A 103 8.55 8.53 4.57
C VAL A 103 8.29 7.46 3.53
N PHE A 104 9.02 6.35 3.61
CA PHE A 104 8.88 5.21 2.72
C PHE A 104 9.39 3.94 3.40
N CYS A 105 9.11 2.78 2.81
CA CYS A 105 9.71 1.52 3.21
C CYS A 105 10.51 0.90 2.06
N VAL A 106 11.53 0.13 2.40
CA VAL A 106 12.26 -0.77 1.51
C VAL A 106 11.90 -2.19 1.94
N LEU A 107 11.21 -2.92 1.08
CA LEU A 107 10.88 -4.32 1.33
C LEU A 107 11.95 -5.24 0.77
N ASP A 108 12.33 -6.26 1.53
CA ASP A 108 13.27 -7.29 1.10
C ASP A 108 12.52 -8.58 0.84
N SER A 109 12.46 -9.00 -0.43
CA SER A 109 11.86 -10.29 -0.81
C SER A 109 12.87 -11.46 -0.76
N GLY A 110 14.04 -11.24 -0.16
CA GLY A 110 15.16 -12.16 -0.11
C GLY A 110 16.07 -12.05 -1.34
N ASN A 111 17.26 -12.63 -1.24
CA ASN A 111 18.26 -12.63 -2.32
C ASN A 111 18.56 -11.21 -2.88
N ASN A 112 18.58 -10.21 -1.99
CA ASN A 112 18.82 -8.80 -2.32
C ASN A 112 17.80 -8.18 -3.30
N ARG A 113 16.61 -8.77 -3.42
CA ARG A 113 15.51 -8.23 -4.23
C ARG A 113 14.73 -7.23 -3.40
N LEU A 114 15.16 -5.98 -3.49
CA LEU A 114 14.57 -4.88 -2.76
C LEU A 114 13.56 -4.11 -3.59
N ARG A 115 12.52 -3.58 -2.94
CA ARG A 115 11.55 -2.68 -3.56
C ARG A 115 11.15 -1.54 -2.63
N ILE A 116 11.00 -0.34 -3.18
CA ILE A 116 10.45 0.80 -2.42
C ILE A 116 8.93 0.78 -2.42
N VAL A 117 8.33 1.05 -1.27
CA VAL A 117 6.88 1.25 -1.11
C VAL A 117 6.61 2.58 -0.40
N ARG A 118 5.76 3.41 -1.01
CA ARG A 118 5.41 4.76 -0.51
C ARG A 118 3.94 5.16 -0.70
N ASN A 119 3.07 4.20 -1.03
CA ASN A 119 1.65 4.44 -1.37
C ASN A 119 0.82 5.08 -0.22
N PHE A 120 1.35 5.09 1.00
CA PHE A 120 0.71 5.64 2.19
C PHE A 120 1.08 7.11 2.49
N TYR A 121 1.92 7.72 1.64
CA TYR A 121 2.37 9.11 1.77
C TYR A 121 1.91 9.95 0.57
N SER A 122 1.30 11.12 0.82
CA SER A 122 0.97 12.12 -0.21
C SER A 122 1.40 13.51 0.23
N ALA A 123 2.43 14.06 -0.41
CA ALA A 123 2.84 15.46 -0.21
C ALA A 123 1.77 16.47 -0.67
N LEU A 124 0.81 16.02 -1.51
CA LEU A 124 -0.27 16.84 -2.04
C LEU A 124 -1.41 17.03 -1.05
N ASP A 125 -1.63 16.05 -0.18
CA ASP A 125 -2.79 16.05 0.72
C ASP A 125 -2.36 16.19 2.20
N GLU A 126 -1.12 15.82 2.49
CA GLU A 126 -0.61 15.68 3.84
C GLU A 126 0.69 16.46 4.09
N ARG A 127 0.93 16.76 5.36
CA ARG A 127 2.11 17.49 5.85
C ARG A 127 2.72 16.73 7.02
N GLN A 128 4.03 16.91 7.19
CA GLN A 128 4.80 16.35 8.31
C GLN A 128 4.54 14.86 8.54
N PRO A 129 4.64 14.00 7.49
CA PRO A 129 4.52 12.56 7.66
C PRO A 129 5.55 12.06 8.67
N MET A 130 5.10 11.14 9.51
CA MET A 130 5.93 10.37 10.43
C MET A 130 5.49 8.93 10.38
N ALA A 131 6.41 8.01 10.66
CA ALA A 131 6.07 6.64 10.90
C ALA A 131 6.98 6.02 11.96
N ARG A 132 6.46 5.03 12.67
CA ARG A 132 7.25 4.13 13.49
C ARG A 132 6.71 2.72 13.38
N VAL A 133 7.59 1.74 13.58
CA VAL A 133 7.18 0.35 13.71
C VAL A 133 6.54 0.12 15.09
N VAL A 134 5.40 -0.54 15.12
CA VAL A 134 4.75 -1.02 16.34
C VAL A 134 4.43 -2.50 16.20
N GLN A 135 4.52 -3.24 17.31
CA GLN A 135 4.22 -4.67 17.34
C GLN A 135 2.80 -4.89 17.88
N LYS A 136 1.98 -5.67 17.17
CA LYS A 136 0.62 -6.02 17.61
C LYS A 136 0.31 -7.47 17.27
N LYS A 137 0.11 -8.29 18.31
CA LYS A 137 -0.17 -9.75 18.18
C LYS A 137 0.84 -10.46 17.27
N GLY A 138 2.13 -10.18 17.48
CA GLY A 138 3.23 -10.77 16.71
C GLY A 138 3.37 -10.25 15.27
N LYS A 139 2.64 -9.18 14.89
CA LYS A 139 2.77 -8.54 13.58
C LYS A 139 3.45 -7.18 13.72
N SER A 140 4.43 -6.90 12.86
CA SER A 140 4.97 -5.56 12.68
C SER A 140 3.98 -4.73 11.87
N LEU A 141 3.61 -3.57 12.38
CA LEU A 141 2.71 -2.61 11.74
C LEU A 141 3.37 -1.24 11.72
N LEU A 142 2.93 -0.37 10.80
CA LEU A 142 3.35 1.02 10.79
C LEU A 142 2.32 1.88 11.51
N GLN A 143 2.72 2.56 12.57
CA GLN A 143 1.95 3.70 13.06
C GLN A 143 2.37 4.93 12.26
N TYR A 144 1.52 5.33 11.32
CA TYR A 144 1.72 6.48 10.45
C TYR A 144 0.94 7.69 10.99
N THR A 145 1.62 8.81 11.16
CA THR A 145 0.99 10.08 11.56
C THR A 145 1.23 11.12 10.50
N SER A 146 0.17 11.83 10.11
CA SER A 146 0.19 12.92 9.17
C SER A 146 -0.70 14.06 9.65
N PHE A 147 -0.59 15.21 9.00
CA PHE A 147 -1.42 16.39 9.25
C PHE A 147 -2.04 16.86 7.95
N ALA A 148 -3.19 17.53 8.03
CA ALA A 148 -3.83 18.10 6.85
C ALA A 148 -2.91 19.11 6.15
N ARG A 149 -3.00 19.19 4.81
CA ARG A 149 -2.24 20.19 4.06
C ARG A 149 -2.59 21.63 4.41
N ARG A 150 -3.86 21.91 4.71
CA ARG A 150 -4.34 23.24 5.09
C ARG A 150 -3.89 23.55 6.51
N ARG A 151 -3.35 24.75 6.72
CA ARG A 151 -2.90 25.24 8.03
C ARG A 151 -4.03 25.96 8.75
N GLY A 152 -3.95 25.99 10.08
CA GLY A 152 -4.75 26.92 10.88
C GLY A 152 -4.36 28.37 10.61
N ALA A 153 -5.18 29.31 11.07
CA ALA A 153 -4.97 30.75 10.86
C ALA A 153 -3.60 31.24 11.41
N SER A 154 -3.08 30.59 12.46
CA SER A 154 -1.78 30.85 13.08
C SER A 154 -0.60 30.14 12.40
N GLY A 155 -0.83 29.39 11.31
CA GLY A 155 0.19 28.56 10.66
C GLY A 155 0.43 27.21 11.34
N GLU A 156 -0.36 26.86 12.35
CA GLU A 156 -0.30 25.58 13.05
C GLU A 156 -0.73 24.38 12.18
N LEU A 157 -0.23 23.20 12.54
CA LEU A 157 -0.67 21.95 11.95
C LEU A 157 -2.06 21.60 12.48
N THR A 158 -2.98 21.30 11.58
CA THR A 158 -4.34 20.85 11.92
C THR A 158 -4.61 19.49 11.32
N GLY A 159 -5.74 18.88 11.69
CA GLY A 159 -6.18 17.62 11.12
C GLY A 159 -5.18 16.48 11.35
N ARG A 160 -4.56 16.43 12.54
CA ARG A 160 -3.65 15.34 12.92
C ARG A 160 -4.38 14.02 12.76
N ARG A 161 -3.86 13.15 11.91
CA ARG A 161 -4.38 11.81 11.66
C ARG A 161 -3.31 10.81 12.05
N THR A 162 -3.70 9.77 12.77
CA THR A 162 -2.81 8.63 13.05
C THR A 162 -3.49 7.36 12.61
N LEU A 163 -2.83 6.62 11.74
CA LEU A 163 -3.27 5.34 11.21
C LEU A 163 -2.33 4.25 11.67
N LEU A 164 -2.91 3.08 11.89
CA LEU A 164 -2.15 1.84 11.98
C LEU A 164 -2.24 1.18 10.61
N LEU A 165 -1.11 0.92 9.96
CA LEU A 165 -1.05 0.36 8.62
C LEU A 165 -0.39 -1.02 8.64
N ALA A 166 -0.88 -1.90 7.79
CA ALA A 166 -0.30 -3.20 7.49
C ALA A 166 0.04 -3.27 6.00
N TYR A 167 1.05 -4.06 5.67
CA TYR A 167 1.38 -4.33 4.27
C TYR A 167 0.43 -5.40 3.70
N LYS A 168 -0.34 -5.03 2.66
CA LYS A 168 -1.30 -5.91 1.98
C LYS A 168 -1.48 -5.49 0.51
N GLY A 169 -1.57 -6.49 -0.38
CA GLY A 169 -1.84 -6.30 -1.81
C GLY A 169 -0.87 -5.35 -2.50
N GLY A 170 0.42 -5.37 -2.10
CA GLY A 170 1.45 -4.53 -2.71
C GLY A 170 1.75 -3.20 -1.99
N GLY A 171 0.96 -2.79 -1.00
CA GLY A 171 1.11 -1.49 -0.34
C GLY A 171 0.76 -1.48 1.16
N PHE A 172 1.06 -0.38 1.85
CA PHE A 172 0.60 -0.18 3.23
C PHE A 172 -0.80 0.43 3.23
N ILE A 173 -1.73 -0.25 3.90
CA ILE A 173 -3.14 0.15 4.02
C ILE A 173 -3.61 0.01 5.47
N PRO A 174 -4.73 0.66 5.87
CA PRO A 174 -5.22 0.61 7.24
C PRO A 174 -5.35 -0.83 7.74
N TYR A 175 -4.83 -1.08 8.94
CA TYR A 175 -4.85 -2.38 9.56
C TYR A 175 -6.29 -2.77 9.90
N GLU A 176 -6.78 -3.83 9.26
CA GLU A 176 -8.06 -4.43 9.57
C GLU A 176 -7.85 -5.68 10.44
N ARG A 177 -8.52 -5.69 11.60
CA ARG A 177 -8.44 -6.79 12.57
C ARG A 177 -9.33 -7.95 12.15
N GLN A 178 -10.46 -7.66 11.51
CA GLN A 178 -11.47 -8.63 11.08
C GLN A 178 -11.85 -8.36 9.62
N PRO A 179 -11.00 -8.80 8.67
CA PRO A 179 -11.36 -8.83 7.26
C PRO A 179 -12.67 -9.58 7.03
N THR A 180 -13.43 -9.22 5.99
CA THR A 180 -14.57 -10.02 5.54
C THR A 180 -14.09 -11.24 4.77
N THR A 181 -15.00 -12.14 4.39
CA THR A 181 -14.68 -13.36 3.63
C THR A 181 -15.71 -13.60 2.53
N HIS A 182 -16.05 -12.55 1.79
CA HIS A 182 -16.97 -12.64 0.66
C HIS A 182 -16.32 -13.39 -0.51
N ARG A 183 -17.10 -14.26 -1.13
CA ARG A 183 -16.79 -14.90 -2.42
C ARG A 183 -17.10 -13.93 -3.56
N ILE A 184 -16.05 -13.34 -4.10
CA ILE A 184 -16.15 -12.45 -5.26
C ILE A 184 -16.49 -13.27 -6.51
N ARG A 185 -17.54 -12.85 -7.23
CA ARG A 185 -18.00 -13.47 -8.48
C ARG A 185 -17.49 -12.72 -9.70
N SER A 186 -17.50 -11.40 -9.66
CA SER A 186 -16.98 -10.58 -10.76
C SER A 186 -16.73 -9.16 -10.26
N LEU A 187 -15.93 -8.41 -10.99
CA LEU A 187 -15.80 -6.98 -10.78
C LEU A 187 -15.62 -6.22 -12.08
N THR A 188 -16.02 -4.96 -12.05
CA THR A 188 -15.71 -3.97 -13.07
C THR A 188 -15.11 -2.74 -12.41
N TYR A 189 -14.12 -2.17 -13.08
CA TYR A 189 -13.42 -0.98 -12.66
C TYR A 189 -13.25 -0.05 -13.84
N THR A 190 -13.49 1.23 -13.62
CA THR A 190 -13.22 2.28 -14.60
C THR A 190 -12.49 3.43 -13.93
N SER A 191 -11.46 3.96 -14.57
CA SER A 191 -10.73 5.18 -14.21
C SER A 191 -10.81 6.14 -15.39
N ARG A 192 -11.23 7.39 -15.16
CA ARG A 192 -11.28 8.42 -16.20
C ARG A 192 -10.67 9.72 -15.70
N LEU A 193 -9.64 10.20 -16.38
CA LEU A 193 -9.00 11.48 -16.07
C LEU A 193 -9.08 12.40 -17.30
N TYR A 194 -9.56 13.62 -17.08
CA TYR A 194 -9.64 14.67 -18.10
C TYR A 194 -8.80 15.88 -17.67
N TYR A 195 -7.48 15.77 -17.82
CA TYR A 195 -6.53 16.81 -17.44
C TYR A 195 -5.39 16.90 -18.46
N HIS A 196 -5.39 17.96 -19.29
CA HIS A 196 -4.52 18.13 -20.46
C HIS A 196 -4.60 17.00 -21.52
N GLY A 197 -5.58 16.11 -21.36
CA GLY A 197 -5.83 14.94 -22.18
C GLY A 197 -6.92 14.08 -21.54
N GLN A 198 -7.30 13.01 -22.22
CA GLN A 198 -8.20 11.97 -21.75
C GLN A 198 -7.42 10.69 -21.51
N HIS A 199 -7.45 10.20 -20.27
CA HIS A 199 -6.91 8.90 -19.89
C HIS A 199 -8.02 8.03 -19.32
N ASP A 200 -8.36 6.97 -20.03
CA ASP A 200 -9.40 6.03 -19.63
C ASP A 200 -8.80 4.64 -19.46
N ILE A 201 -9.12 4.02 -18.33
CA ILE A 201 -8.83 2.61 -18.05
C ILE A 201 -10.14 1.92 -17.72
N GLN A 202 -10.37 0.75 -18.29
CA GLN A 202 -11.44 -0.15 -17.87
C GLN A 202 -10.86 -1.55 -17.64
N VAL A 203 -11.30 -2.17 -16.55
CA VAL A 203 -10.97 -3.55 -16.19
C VAL A 203 -12.26 -4.28 -15.87
N ALA A 204 -12.45 -5.48 -16.41
CA ALA A 204 -13.56 -6.36 -16.06
C ALA A 204 -13.04 -7.77 -15.83
N ILE A 205 -13.33 -8.36 -14.68
CA ILE A 205 -12.94 -9.73 -14.32
C ILE A 205 -14.23 -10.51 -14.07
N ASP A 206 -14.45 -11.60 -14.81
CA ASP A 206 -15.61 -12.47 -14.62
C ASP A 206 -15.36 -13.62 -13.62
N SER A 207 -16.38 -14.45 -13.42
CA SER A 207 -16.35 -15.55 -12.44
C SER A 207 -15.41 -16.68 -12.78
N THR A 208 -14.91 -16.72 -14.01
CA THR A 208 -13.87 -17.66 -14.44
C THR A 208 -12.47 -17.08 -14.23
N GLY A 209 -12.38 -15.82 -13.83
CA GLY A 209 -11.13 -15.07 -13.70
C GLY A 209 -10.58 -14.59 -15.03
N LEU A 210 -11.38 -14.61 -16.10
CA LEU A 210 -11.01 -14.00 -17.36
C LEU A 210 -11.12 -12.48 -17.23
N ALA A 211 -9.99 -11.81 -17.38
CA ALA A 211 -9.89 -10.37 -17.24
C ALA A 211 -9.77 -9.69 -18.61
N ARG A 212 -10.59 -8.67 -18.83
CA ARG A 212 -10.66 -7.85 -20.04
C ARG A 212 -10.30 -6.42 -19.69
N TYR A 213 -9.45 -5.80 -20.51
CA TYR A 213 -8.89 -4.49 -20.27
C TYR A 213 -9.10 -3.62 -21.50
N SER A 214 -9.42 -2.34 -21.28
CA SER A 214 -9.28 -1.31 -22.30
C SER A 214 -8.54 -0.10 -21.75
N TYR A 215 -7.77 0.54 -22.63
CA TYR A 215 -6.99 1.73 -22.31
C TYR A 215 -7.02 2.72 -23.46
N ARG A 216 -7.23 3.99 -23.13
CA ARG A 216 -7.13 5.11 -24.08
C ARG A 216 -6.37 6.26 -23.43
N SER A 217 -5.47 6.87 -24.18
CA SER A 217 -4.73 8.06 -23.77
C SER A 217 -4.60 9.01 -24.95
N ALA A 218 -5.36 10.09 -24.95
CA ALA A 218 -5.43 11.05 -26.05
C ALA A 218 -5.22 12.47 -25.54
N ALA A 219 -4.60 13.35 -26.35
CA ALA A 219 -4.58 14.77 -26.05
C ALA A 219 -5.99 15.38 -26.13
N THR A 220 -6.21 16.52 -25.48
CA THR A 220 -7.51 17.21 -25.54
C THR A 220 -7.90 17.51 -26.98
N GLY A 221 -9.07 17.04 -27.41
CA GLY A 221 -9.58 17.23 -28.78
C GLY A 221 -9.12 16.19 -29.79
N ASP A 222 -8.18 15.30 -29.44
CA ASP A 222 -7.75 14.23 -30.33
C ASP A 222 -8.70 13.02 -30.28
N THR A 223 -9.50 12.89 -31.33
CA THR A 223 -10.47 11.80 -31.49
C THR A 223 -9.89 10.60 -32.25
N THR A 224 -8.67 10.71 -32.76
CA THR A 224 -8.07 9.71 -33.66
C THR A 224 -7.34 8.59 -32.91
N VAL A 225 -6.95 8.81 -31.65
CA VAL A 225 -6.24 7.81 -30.87
C VAL A 225 -7.15 6.60 -30.56
N PRO A 226 -6.80 5.39 -31.06
CA PRO A 226 -7.61 4.21 -30.84
C PRO A 226 -7.53 3.73 -29.39
N THR A 227 -8.61 3.09 -28.94
CA THR A 227 -8.61 2.37 -27.66
C THR A 227 -7.86 1.05 -27.84
N LYS A 228 -6.92 0.77 -26.94
CA LYS A 228 -6.20 -0.51 -26.88
C LYS A 228 -7.01 -1.50 -26.04
N TYR A 229 -6.98 -2.77 -26.44
CA TYR A 229 -7.69 -3.84 -25.75
C TYR A 229 -6.74 -4.99 -25.41
N ARG A 230 -7.03 -5.69 -24.31
CA ARG A 230 -6.35 -6.94 -23.94
C ARG A 230 -7.30 -7.86 -23.20
N GLN A 231 -7.04 -9.15 -23.29
CA GLN A 231 -7.64 -10.16 -22.44
C GLN A 231 -6.53 -11.04 -21.85
N GLN A 232 -6.70 -11.46 -20.61
CA GLN A 232 -5.79 -12.37 -19.94
C GLN A 232 -6.56 -13.24 -18.96
N GLN A 233 -6.27 -14.54 -18.93
CA GLN A 233 -6.69 -15.40 -17.84
C GLN A 233 -5.84 -15.09 -16.60
N LEU A 234 -6.49 -14.68 -15.50
CA LEU A 234 -5.77 -14.47 -14.25
C LEU A 234 -5.31 -15.81 -13.68
N ARG A 235 -4.07 -15.83 -13.21
CA ARG A 235 -3.57 -16.98 -12.46
C ARG A 235 -4.32 -17.12 -11.13
N PRO A 236 -4.41 -18.33 -10.53
CA PRO A 236 -5.11 -18.53 -9.26
C PRO A 236 -4.64 -17.62 -8.13
N ASP A 237 -3.33 -17.35 -8.02
CA ASP A 237 -2.74 -16.44 -7.04
C ASP A 237 -3.25 -15.00 -7.21
N GLN A 238 -3.37 -14.51 -8.45
CA GLN A 238 -3.87 -13.16 -8.73
C GLN A 238 -5.36 -13.02 -8.41
N GLN A 239 -6.16 -14.05 -8.69
CA GLN A 239 -7.58 -14.06 -8.34
C GLN A 239 -7.77 -14.06 -6.82
N ALA A 240 -6.98 -14.87 -6.11
CA ALA A 240 -6.98 -14.88 -4.65
C ALA A 240 -6.55 -13.54 -4.08
N GLU A 241 -5.48 -12.93 -4.61
CA GLU A 241 -4.94 -11.66 -4.13
C GLU A 241 -5.97 -10.52 -4.20
N VAL A 242 -6.68 -10.34 -5.32
CA VAL A 242 -7.69 -9.29 -5.43
C VAL A 242 -8.90 -9.56 -4.53
N ALA A 243 -9.32 -10.82 -4.40
CA ALA A 243 -10.41 -11.20 -3.51
C ALA A 243 -10.04 -10.96 -2.04
N GLU A 244 -8.82 -11.32 -1.63
CA GLU A 244 -8.28 -11.06 -0.30
C GLU A 244 -8.17 -9.56 -0.04
N LEU A 245 -7.66 -8.77 -0.99
CA LEU A 245 -7.53 -7.34 -0.83
C LEU A 245 -8.88 -6.65 -0.68
N LEU A 246 -9.86 -6.97 -1.52
CA LEU A 246 -11.24 -6.47 -1.43
C LEU A 246 -11.85 -6.77 -0.06
N ASN A 247 -11.69 -8.00 0.40
CA ASN A 247 -12.18 -8.44 1.70
C ASN A 247 -11.46 -7.79 2.88
N TYR A 248 -10.16 -7.59 2.76
CA TYR A 248 -9.34 -6.91 3.76
C TYR A 248 -9.78 -5.45 3.94
N VAL A 249 -10.12 -4.76 2.84
CA VAL A 249 -10.65 -3.38 2.90
C VAL A 249 -12.14 -3.31 3.23
N ARG A 250 -12.79 -4.47 3.41
CA ARG A 250 -14.23 -4.60 3.71
C ARG A 250 -15.10 -3.84 2.70
N PHE A 251 -14.84 -4.05 1.42
CA PHE A 251 -15.43 -3.28 0.31
C PHE A 251 -16.97 -3.13 0.40
N ALA A 252 -17.68 -4.17 0.87
CA ALA A 252 -19.12 -4.17 1.02
C ALA A 252 -19.62 -3.07 1.99
N SER A 253 -18.83 -2.76 3.02
CA SER A 253 -19.12 -1.72 4.02
C SER A 253 -18.56 -0.34 3.68
N CYS A 254 -17.78 -0.19 2.60
CA CYS A 254 -17.29 1.11 2.17
C CYS A 254 -18.46 2.05 1.80
N SER A 255 -18.22 3.37 1.84
CA SER A 255 -19.18 4.32 1.27
C SER A 255 -19.38 4.02 -0.21
N SER A 256 -20.60 4.19 -0.71
CA SER A 256 -20.86 4.09 -2.15
C SER A 256 -20.37 5.33 -2.92
N ARG A 257 -20.00 6.41 -2.22
CA ARG A 257 -19.49 7.66 -2.81
C ARG A 257 -18.31 8.24 -2.02
N TYR A 258 -17.25 8.62 -2.71
CA TYR A 258 -16.08 9.35 -2.19
C TYR A 258 -15.80 10.59 -3.05
N GLY A 259 -15.35 11.66 -2.40
CA GLY A 259 -15.07 12.96 -3.04
C GLY A 259 -16.32 13.77 -3.41
N THR A 260 -16.12 15.04 -3.78
CA THR A 260 -17.20 16.02 -4.06
C THR A 260 -17.40 16.33 -5.54
N GLY A 261 -16.75 15.59 -6.46
CA GLY A 261 -17.16 15.55 -7.87
C GLY A 261 -16.54 16.58 -8.83
N ASN A 262 -15.74 17.54 -8.38
CA ASN A 262 -15.36 18.71 -9.19
C ASN A 262 -13.86 18.88 -9.48
N GLU A 263 -13.02 17.89 -9.18
CA GLU A 263 -11.58 17.96 -9.47
C GLU A 263 -11.30 17.37 -10.86
N ASN A 264 -10.98 18.22 -11.84
CA ASN A 264 -10.61 17.80 -13.19
C ASN A 264 -9.20 17.17 -13.26
N HIS A 265 -8.35 17.47 -12.29
CA HIS A 265 -6.96 17.00 -12.20
C HIS A 265 -6.81 15.69 -11.41
N ARG A 266 -7.92 15.00 -11.11
CA ARG A 266 -7.94 13.68 -10.46
C ARG A 266 -8.82 12.69 -11.24
N PRO A 267 -8.47 11.40 -11.24
CA PRO A 267 -9.28 10.40 -11.92
C PRO A 267 -10.62 10.22 -11.21
N ARG A 268 -11.68 10.07 -12.01
CA ARG A 268 -12.99 9.60 -11.56
C ARG A 268 -13.01 8.09 -11.70
N VAL A 269 -13.19 7.41 -10.58
CA VAL A 269 -13.17 5.96 -10.47
C VAL A 269 -14.57 5.43 -10.20
N THR A 270 -14.91 4.30 -10.81
CA THR A 270 -16.06 3.47 -10.39
C THR A 270 -15.59 2.03 -10.26
N LEU A 271 -15.86 1.43 -9.11
CA LEU A 271 -15.63 0.01 -8.82
C LEU A 271 -16.98 -0.64 -8.54
N SER A 272 -17.34 -1.67 -9.32
CA SER A 272 -18.49 -2.52 -9.03
C SER A 272 -18.02 -3.94 -8.74
N VAL A 273 -18.47 -4.52 -7.64
CA VAL A 273 -18.11 -5.86 -7.20
C VAL A 273 -19.38 -6.68 -7.01
N THR A 274 -19.51 -7.75 -7.76
CA THR A 274 -20.56 -8.76 -7.56
C THR A 274 -20.00 -9.87 -6.69
N TYR A 275 -20.68 -10.19 -5.61
CA TYR A 275 -20.29 -11.21 -4.64
C TYR A 275 -21.53 -12.00 -4.20
N GLU A 276 -21.35 -13.03 -3.36
CA GLU A 276 -22.46 -13.87 -2.89
C GLU A 276 -23.54 -13.10 -2.13
N GLY A 277 -23.19 -11.94 -1.54
CA GLY A 277 -24.13 -11.05 -0.83
C GLY A 277 -24.77 -9.96 -1.69
N GLY A 278 -24.46 -9.88 -2.99
CA GLY A 278 -25.09 -8.95 -3.93
C GLY A 278 -24.10 -8.12 -4.75
N LEU A 279 -24.50 -6.90 -5.11
CA LEU A 279 -23.71 -5.94 -5.89
C LEU A 279 -23.34 -4.75 -5.01
N LYS A 280 -22.05 -4.42 -4.96
CA LYS A 280 -21.55 -3.17 -4.37
C LYS A 280 -20.94 -2.30 -5.47
N THR A 281 -21.46 -1.09 -5.63
CA THR A 281 -20.85 -0.07 -6.51
C THR A 281 -20.34 1.11 -5.68
N ILE A 282 -19.10 1.50 -5.94
CA ILE A 282 -18.40 2.61 -5.30
C ILE A 282 -18.02 3.60 -6.40
N HIS A 283 -18.46 4.85 -6.24
CA HIS A 283 -18.06 5.96 -7.09
C HIS A 283 -17.09 6.85 -6.32
N ASP A 284 -15.95 7.16 -6.93
CA ASP A 284 -14.91 7.94 -6.29
C ASP A 284 -14.44 9.06 -7.22
N SER A 285 -14.70 10.30 -6.83
CA SER A 285 -14.43 11.48 -7.65
C SER A 285 -13.00 11.98 -7.57
N SER A 286 -12.13 11.33 -6.78
CA SER A 286 -10.71 11.68 -6.67
C SER A 286 -9.77 10.50 -6.96
N GLY A 287 -10.32 9.28 -7.07
CA GLY A 287 -9.56 8.04 -7.20
C GLY A 287 -8.72 7.68 -5.97
N GLY A 288 -8.88 8.42 -4.86
CA GLY A 288 -8.09 8.23 -3.64
C GLY A 288 -8.82 7.50 -2.51
N GLY A 289 -10.16 7.50 -2.53
CA GLY A 289 -11.04 6.79 -1.60
C GLY A 289 -10.53 6.76 -0.16
N THR A 290 -10.38 5.55 0.36
CA THR A 290 -9.49 5.28 1.50
C THR A 290 -8.17 4.72 0.98
N LEU A 291 -7.10 4.78 1.77
CA LEU A 291 -5.82 4.13 1.42
C LEU A 291 -5.99 2.65 1.01
N GLY A 292 -6.95 1.94 1.61
CA GLY A 292 -7.30 0.57 1.22
C GLY A 292 -7.90 0.48 -0.19
N LEU A 293 -8.89 1.32 -0.48
CA LEU A 293 -9.52 1.36 -1.82
C LEU A 293 -8.54 1.83 -2.90
N ALA A 294 -7.71 2.83 -2.61
CA ALA A 294 -6.65 3.26 -3.52
C ALA A 294 -5.72 2.09 -3.88
N GLN A 295 -5.40 1.22 -2.92
CA GLN A 295 -4.58 0.03 -3.19
C GLN A 295 -5.32 -0.99 -4.08
N VAL A 296 -6.63 -1.16 -3.91
CA VAL A 296 -7.44 -1.98 -4.83
C VAL A 296 -7.38 -1.40 -6.25
N TYR A 297 -7.52 -0.09 -6.40
CA TYR A 297 -7.47 0.57 -7.70
C TYR A 297 -6.09 0.40 -8.35
N ASN A 298 -5.01 0.64 -7.60
CA ASN A 298 -3.64 0.45 -8.07
C ASN A 298 -3.40 -0.99 -8.55
N TRP A 299 -3.90 -1.99 -7.81
CA TRP A 299 -3.77 -3.39 -8.20
C TRP A 299 -4.49 -3.68 -9.53
N LEU A 300 -5.69 -3.12 -9.71
CA LEU A 300 -6.47 -3.27 -10.95
C LEU A 300 -5.83 -2.54 -12.13
N GLU A 301 -5.35 -1.31 -11.93
CA GLU A 301 -4.63 -0.56 -12.96
C GLU A 301 -3.31 -1.26 -13.35
N ALA A 302 -2.60 -1.88 -12.39
CA ALA A 302 -1.37 -2.62 -12.64
C ALA A 302 -1.56 -3.80 -13.63
N LEU A 303 -2.75 -4.42 -13.64
CA LEU A 303 -3.08 -5.44 -14.63
C LEU A 303 -3.19 -4.87 -16.05
N ALA A 304 -3.57 -3.60 -16.18
CA ALA A 304 -3.67 -2.88 -17.44
C ALA A 304 -2.34 -2.25 -17.89
N THR A 305 -1.31 -2.19 -17.03
CA THR A 305 0.02 -1.59 -17.33
C THR A 305 0.69 -2.08 -18.62
N PRO A 306 0.57 -3.36 -19.04
CA PRO A 306 1.13 -3.79 -20.33
C PRO A 306 0.54 -3.05 -21.56
N LEU A 307 -0.57 -2.31 -21.40
CA LEU A 307 -1.15 -1.46 -22.43
C LEU A 307 -0.73 0.02 -22.32
N THR A 308 -0.25 0.45 -21.15
CA THR A 308 0.16 1.83 -20.86
C THR A 308 1.60 2.12 -21.28
N GLY A 309 2.43 1.08 -21.50
CA GLY A 309 3.81 1.21 -21.95
C GLY A 309 4.76 1.80 -20.90
N VAL A 310 4.29 2.01 -19.66
CA VAL A 310 5.11 2.46 -18.54
C VAL A 310 5.82 1.23 -17.96
N LYS A 311 7.12 1.12 -18.18
CA LYS A 311 7.97 0.29 -17.31
C LYS A 311 8.01 0.98 -15.96
N GLU A 312 7.48 0.35 -14.92
CA GLU A 312 7.80 0.76 -13.56
C GLU A 312 9.33 0.58 -13.40
N ASN A 313 10.03 1.69 -13.21
CA ASN A 313 11.44 1.70 -12.77
C ASN A 313 11.45 1.71 -11.24
#